data_AF-A0A8X6FNW3-F1
#
_entry.id   AF-A0A8X6FNW3-F1
#
_cell.length_a   1.000
_cell.length_b   1.000
_cell.length_c   1.000
_cell.angle_alpha   90.00
_cell.angle_beta   90.00
_cell.angle_gamma   90.00
#
_symmetry.space_group_name_H-M   'P 1'
#
loop_
_entity.id
_entity.type
_entity.pdbx_description
1 polymer ?
#
loop_
_entity_poly.entity_id
_entity_poly.type
_entity_poly.pdbx_seq_one_letter_code
_entity_poly.pdbx_strand_id
1 'polypeptide(L)'
;MHLDRRACQDYYCSQLQNGGSYFQGVSHQRGYGMFSNLFRMISPIAMKAGKYLGKHILSTGFKDGNRMIPSKPYQPKFDTSNSYSRCYMSLFTDLGRYHKDQDINISYSEYKDGYTLLAIDLTPDLSADGMHDSVLRNSNLALDIRFSKALPETVNLIVYAEYRNVIEIDKNRNVLTDF
;
A
#
# COMPACT_ATOMS: atom_id res chain seq x y z
N MET A 1 11.85 2.61 -10.67
CA MET A 1 13.11 1.84 -10.78
C MET A 1 12.73 0.49 -11.38
N HIS A 2 13.07 0.22 -12.63
CA HIS A 2 12.72 -1.05 -13.29
C HIS A 2 13.95 -1.94 -13.17
N LEU A 3 13.87 -3.01 -12.37
CA LEU A 3 14.92 -4.02 -12.29
C LEU A 3 14.72 -4.96 -13.49
N ASP A 4 15.78 -5.13 -14.30
CA ASP A 4 15.75 -6.00 -15.46
C ASP A 4 15.70 -7.48 -15.02
N ARG A 5 14.83 -8.28 -15.67
CA ARG A 5 14.59 -9.69 -15.34
C ARG A 5 15.88 -10.50 -15.34
N ARG A 6 16.72 -10.26 -16.34
CA ARG A 6 17.99 -10.98 -16.53
C ARG A 6 18.97 -10.68 -15.40
N ALA A 7 19.05 -9.41 -14.98
CA ALA A 7 19.88 -9.00 -13.85
C ALA A 7 19.47 -9.66 -12.53
N CYS A 8 18.17 -9.83 -12.25
CA CYS A 8 17.71 -10.57 -11.08
C CYS A 8 18.06 -12.05 -11.16
N GLN A 9 17.82 -12.70 -12.30
CA GLN A 9 18.15 -14.13 -12.49
C GLN A 9 19.66 -14.37 -12.34
N ASP A 10 20.49 -13.57 -13.00
CA ASP A 10 21.94 -13.66 -12.94
C ASP A 10 22.46 -13.43 -11.51
N TYR A 11 21.87 -12.47 -10.77
CA TYR A 11 22.18 -12.24 -9.36
C TYR A 11 21.91 -13.49 -8.52
N TYR A 12 20.71 -14.06 -8.56
CA TYR A 12 20.38 -15.25 -7.76
C TYR A 12 21.17 -16.49 -8.18
N CYS A 13 21.41 -16.69 -9.48
CA CYS A 13 22.25 -17.78 -9.97
C CYS A 13 23.72 -17.64 -9.52
N SER A 14 24.24 -16.41 -9.41
CA SER A 14 25.61 -16.16 -8.94
C SER A 14 25.80 -16.45 -7.44
N GLN A 15 24.76 -16.27 -6.62
CA GLN A 15 24.81 -16.57 -5.18
C GLN A 15 24.91 -18.08 -4.88
N LEU A 16 24.53 -18.94 -5.82
CA LEU A 16 24.56 -20.39 -5.66
C LEU A 16 25.96 -21.02 -5.78
N GLN A 17 26.95 -20.28 -6.27
CA GLN A 17 28.32 -20.81 -6.42
C GLN A 17 29.11 -20.86 -5.11
N ASN A 18 28.68 -20.13 -4.08
CA ASN A 18 29.28 -20.13 -2.75
C ASN A 18 28.27 -20.68 -1.73
N GLY A 19 28.13 -22.01 -1.68
CA GLY A 19 27.39 -22.69 -0.64
C GLY A 19 27.97 -22.35 0.75
N GLY A 20 27.28 -21.47 1.48
CA GLY A 20 27.67 -21.02 2.81
C GLY A 20 26.44 -20.84 3.70
N SER A 21 26.54 -21.37 4.91
CA SER A 21 25.49 -21.43 5.93
C SER A 21 24.98 -20.04 6.33
N TYR A 22 23.64 -19.94 6.41
CA TYR A 22 22.84 -18.82 6.92
C TYR A 22 22.74 -17.60 6.01
N PHE A 23 21.50 -17.39 5.54
CA PHE A 23 20.95 -16.10 5.16
C PHE A 23 21.27 -15.08 6.29
N GLN A 24 22.21 -14.17 6.06
CA GLN A 24 22.37 -13.00 6.92
C GLN A 24 21.66 -11.85 6.20
N GLY A 25 20.38 -11.65 6.54
CA GLY A 25 19.59 -10.56 6.01
C GLY A 25 20.32 -9.23 6.22
N VAL A 26 20.25 -8.35 5.22
CA VAL A 26 20.86 -7.02 5.27
C VAL A 26 20.39 -6.32 6.54
N SER A 27 21.33 -5.70 7.26
CA SER A 27 21.01 -4.94 8.47
C SER A 27 19.83 -4.02 8.20
N HIS A 28 18.75 -4.20 8.98
CA HIS A 28 17.58 -3.33 8.98
C HIS A 28 18.04 -1.87 8.93
N GLN A 29 17.83 -1.22 7.80
CA GLN A 29 17.88 0.22 7.75
C GLN A 29 16.68 0.68 8.58
N ARG A 30 16.93 1.06 9.84
CA ARG A 30 16.00 1.90 10.62
C ARG A 30 15.98 3.27 9.95
N GLY A 31 15.27 3.34 8.84
CA GLY A 31 15.00 4.55 8.07
C GLY A 31 13.65 5.11 8.47
N TYR A 32 13.59 6.43 8.60
CA TYR A 32 12.40 7.27 8.66
C TYR A 32 11.21 6.65 7.92
N GLY A 33 10.03 6.67 8.55
CA GLY A 33 8.82 5.94 8.13
C GLY A 33 8.60 5.93 6.62
N MET A 34 8.10 4.79 6.12
CA MET A 34 7.88 4.45 4.69
C MET A 34 7.10 5.50 3.87
N PHE A 35 6.48 6.49 4.52
CA PHE A 35 5.77 7.61 3.89
C PHE A 35 6.40 9.00 4.14
N SER A 36 7.47 9.10 4.94
CA SER A 36 8.15 10.36 5.28
C SER A 36 8.68 11.11 4.04
N ASN A 37 9.00 10.37 2.97
CA ASN A 37 9.46 10.93 1.70
C ASN A 37 8.37 11.04 0.63
N LEU A 38 7.26 10.29 0.74
CA LEU A 38 6.17 10.36 -0.24
C LEU A 38 5.57 11.79 -0.26
N PHE A 39 5.38 12.38 0.91
CA PHE A 39 4.81 13.73 1.05
C PHE A 39 5.76 14.87 0.64
N ARG A 40 7.09 14.64 0.60
CA ARG A 40 8.05 15.64 0.08
C ARG A 40 7.99 15.78 -1.43
N MET A 41 7.49 14.76 -2.13
CA MET A 41 7.34 14.75 -3.59
C MET A 41 5.97 15.24 -4.08
N ILE A 42 4.97 15.36 -3.21
CA ILE A 42 3.62 15.80 -3.59
C ILE A 42 3.63 17.33 -3.72
N SER A 43 3.47 17.83 -4.94
CA SER A 43 3.48 19.27 -5.21
C SER A 43 2.36 20.02 -4.46
N PRO A 44 2.52 21.32 -4.15
CA PRO A 44 1.46 22.13 -3.52
C PRO A 44 0.12 22.11 -4.28
N ILE A 45 0.14 21.85 -5.58
CA ILE A 45 -1.05 21.71 -6.43
C ILE A 45 -1.74 20.38 -6.15
N ALA A 46 -0.99 19.27 -6.10
CA ALA A 46 -1.53 17.96 -5.73
C ALA A 46 -2.07 17.95 -4.29
N MET A 47 -1.43 18.71 -3.40
CA MET A 47 -1.90 18.97 -2.04
C MET A 47 -3.22 19.76 -1.98
N LYS A 48 -3.41 20.78 -2.83
CA LYS A 48 -4.68 21.52 -2.93
C LYS A 48 -5.80 20.64 -3.51
N ALA A 49 -5.50 19.84 -4.53
CA ALA A 49 -6.45 18.88 -5.08
C ALA A 49 -6.82 17.80 -4.03
N GLY A 50 -5.83 17.24 -3.34
CA GLY A 50 -6.05 16.32 -2.20
C GLY A 50 -6.89 16.94 -1.09
N LYS A 51 -6.66 18.23 -0.75
CA LYS A 51 -7.48 19.03 0.19
C LYS A 51 -8.93 19.16 -0.23
N TYR A 52 -9.19 19.42 -1.50
CA TYR A 52 -10.55 19.54 -2.00
C TYR A 52 -11.25 18.18 -2.06
N LEU A 53 -10.56 17.16 -2.54
CA LEU A 53 -11.13 15.84 -2.78
C LEU A 53 -11.35 15.06 -1.51
N GLY A 54 -10.39 15.08 -0.58
CA GLY A 54 -10.51 14.48 0.74
C GLY A 54 -11.82 14.91 1.39
N LYS A 55 -12.07 16.22 1.48
CA LYS A 55 -13.29 16.80 2.09
C LYS A 55 -14.61 16.38 1.44
N HIS A 56 -14.59 15.91 0.21
CA HIS A 56 -15.80 15.59 -0.55
C HIS A 56 -15.98 14.10 -0.83
N ILE A 57 -15.09 13.21 -0.40
CA ILE A 57 -15.33 11.76 -0.45
C ILE A 57 -16.56 11.44 0.40
N LEU A 58 -17.57 10.86 -0.23
CA LEU A 58 -18.81 10.40 0.40
C LEU A 58 -18.72 8.93 0.77
N SER A 59 -18.18 8.12 -0.14
CA SER A 59 -17.90 6.72 0.13
C SER A 59 -16.73 6.22 -0.70
N THR A 60 -15.95 5.32 -0.12
CA THR A 60 -14.89 4.60 -0.84
C THR A 60 -14.92 3.13 -0.46
N GLY A 61 -14.84 2.26 -1.47
CA GLY A 61 -14.84 0.82 -1.30
C GLY A 61 -13.95 0.17 -2.34
N PHE A 62 -13.44 -1.01 -2.01
CA PHE A 62 -12.54 -1.75 -2.87
C PHE A 62 -13.08 -3.15 -3.03
N LYS A 63 -12.95 -3.70 -4.22
CA LYS A 63 -13.36 -5.07 -4.52
C LYS A 63 -12.15 -5.84 -4.99
N ASP A 64 -11.95 -6.99 -4.36
CA ASP A 64 -11.01 -8.02 -4.74
C ASP A 64 -11.82 -9.20 -5.30
N GLY A 65 -11.93 -9.26 -6.63
CA GLY A 65 -12.87 -10.13 -7.32
C GLY A 65 -14.31 -9.86 -6.86
N ASN A 66 -14.91 -10.84 -6.17
CA ASN A 66 -16.28 -10.74 -5.62
C ASN A 66 -16.32 -10.30 -4.15
N ARG A 67 -15.17 -10.05 -3.52
CA ARG A 67 -15.07 -9.68 -2.10
C ARG A 67 -14.95 -8.17 -1.95
N MET A 68 -15.82 -7.56 -1.14
CA MET A 68 -15.70 -6.15 -0.75
C MET A 68 -14.71 -6.01 0.43
N ILE A 69 -13.77 -5.08 0.32
CA ILE A 69 -12.76 -4.75 1.32
C ILE A 69 -12.79 -3.24 1.57
N PRO A 70 -13.04 -2.79 2.81
CA PRO A 70 -13.65 -3.54 3.91
C PRO A 70 -15.10 -3.94 3.59
N SER A 71 -15.65 -4.94 4.30
CA SER A 71 -17.01 -5.46 4.08
C SER A 71 -18.11 -4.39 4.03
N LYS A 72 -17.96 -3.33 4.83
CA LYS A 72 -18.74 -2.10 4.73
C LYS A 72 -17.83 -0.99 4.21
N PRO A 73 -18.09 -0.45 3.00
CA PRO A 73 -17.35 0.67 2.44
C PRO A 73 -17.19 1.80 3.45
N TYR A 74 -16.07 2.49 3.37
CA TYR A 74 -15.84 3.67 4.19
C TYR A 74 -16.78 4.79 3.76
N GLN A 75 -17.29 5.53 4.75
CA GLN A 75 -18.16 6.69 4.56
C GLN A 75 -17.66 7.83 5.46
N PRO A 76 -16.46 8.38 5.21
CA PRO A 76 -15.91 9.43 6.05
C PRO A 76 -16.79 10.68 5.95
N LYS A 77 -17.05 11.32 7.11
CA LYS A 77 -17.67 12.64 7.17
C LYS A 77 -16.64 13.65 7.64
N PHE A 78 -16.11 14.41 6.69
CA PHE A 78 -15.13 15.47 6.93
C PHE A 78 -15.79 16.82 7.26
N ASP A 79 -17.09 16.82 7.53
CA ASP A 79 -17.86 17.98 7.98
C ASP A 79 -17.62 18.26 9.47
N THR A 80 -18.45 19.12 10.07
CA THR A 80 -18.42 19.44 11.50
C THR A 80 -18.56 18.23 12.41
N SER A 81 -19.12 17.10 11.94
CA SER A 81 -19.23 15.88 12.74
C SER A 81 -17.90 15.15 12.91
N ASN A 82 -16.88 15.44 12.08
CA ASN A 82 -15.54 14.83 12.11
C ASN A 82 -15.55 13.29 12.26
N SER A 83 -16.50 12.63 11.60
CA SER A 83 -16.68 11.17 11.69
C SER A 83 -15.88 10.46 10.60
N TYR A 84 -14.56 10.35 10.82
CA TYR A 84 -13.64 9.68 9.89
C TYR A 84 -12.56 8.84 10.60
N SER A 85 -12.70 8.61 11.91
CA SER A 85 -11.79 7.81 12.74
C SER A 85 -11.54 6.41 12.18
N ARG A 86 -12.57 5.76 11.63
CA ARG A 86 -12.43 4.42 11.02
C ARG A 86 -11.49 4.43 9.80
N CYS A 87 -11.54 5.47 8.97
CA CYS A 87 -10.69 5.58 7.78
C CYS A 87 -9.25 5.96 8.16
N TYR A 88 -9.12 6.84 9.16
CA TYR A 88 -7.81 7.19 9.68
C TYR A 88 -7.13 6.01 10.38
N MET A 89 -7.86 5.27 11.21
CA MET A 89 -7.34 4.10 11.91
C MET A 89 -6.93 2.99 10.93
N SER A 90 -7.68 2.81 9.83
CA SER A 90 -7.34 1.78 8.85
C SER A 90 -6.00 2.02 8.16
N LEU A 91 -5.52 3.26 8.06
CA LEU A 91 -4.17 3.52 7.58
C LEU A 91 -3.11 2.81 8.44
N PHE A 92 -3.29 2.80 9.76
CA PHE A 92 -2.32 2.18 10.65
C PHE A 92 -2.43 0.66 10.62
N THR A 93 -3.64 0.12 10.58
CA THR A 93 -3.83 -1.34 10.50
C THR A 93 -3.31 -1.88 9.18
N ASP A 94 -3.68 -1.26 8.07
CA ASP A 94 -3.46 -1.81 6.73
C ASP A 94 -2.04 -1.56 6.22
N LEU A 95 -1.31 -0.61 6.82
CA LEU A 95 0.14 -0.43 6.61
C LEU A 95 1.00 -1.25 7.60
N GLY A 96 0.38 -2.07 8.46
CA GLY A 96 1.10 -2.84 9.49
C GLY A 96 1.85 -1.97 10.49
N ARG A 97 1.32 -0.78 10.81
CA ARG A 97 1.88 0.19 11.78
C ARG A 97 1.11 0.21 13.09
N TYR A 98 -0.06 -0.40 13.14
CA TYR A 98 -0.87 -0.49 14.35
C TYR A 98 -0.09 -1.23 15.46
N HIS A 99 -0.07 -0.66 16.66
CA HIS A 99 0.76 -1.10 17.80
C HIS A 99 2.27 -1.13 17.58
N LYS A 100 2.78 -0.54 16.50
CA LYS A 100 4.21 -0.26 16.33
C LYS A 100 4.44 1.20 16.68
N ASP A 101 5.54 1.50 17.38
CA ASP A 101 5.96 2.88 17.68
C ASP A 101 6.50 3.55 16.41
N GLN A 102 5.65 3.62 15.39
CA GLN A 102 5.96 4.03 14.02
C GLN A 102 4.82 4.89 13.50
N ASP A 103 5.13 6.15 13.21
CA ASP A 103 4.17 7.11 12.69
C ASP A 103 4.21 7.17 11.15
N ILE A 104 3.07 7.54 10.56
CA ILE A 104 2.88 7.85 9.14
C ILE A 104 3.04 9.37 8.87
N ASN A 105 3.25 10.17 9.91
CA ASN A 105 3.44 11.63 9.87
C ASN A 105 2.25 12.37 9.23
N ILE A 106 1.03 11.91 9.56
CA ILE A 106 -0.24 12.55 9.22
C ILE A 106 -1.06 12.55 10.50
N SER A 107 -1.35 13.72 11.04
CA SER A 107 -2.23 13.81 12.21
C SER A 107 -3.71 13.57 11.85
N TYR A 108 -4.53 13.28 12.86
CA TYR A 108 -5.97 13.11 12.69
C TYR A 108 -6.65 14.36 12.09
N SER A 109 -6.18 15.56 12.41
CA SER A 109 -6.68 16.80 11.82
C SER A 109 -6.20 16.99 10.38
N GLU A 110 -4.94 16.67 10.08
CA GLU A 110 -4.39 16.79 8.72
C GLU A 110 -5.05 15.81 7.76
N TYR A 111 -5.44 14.63 8.24
CA TYR A 111 -6.08 13.60 7.42
C TYR A 111 -7.33 14.12 6.70
N LYS A 112 -8.20 14.87 7.39
CA LYS A 112 -9.38 15.50 6.77
C LYS A 112 -9.05 16.74 5.94
N ASP A 113 -7.92 17.38 6.24
CA ASP A 113 -7.44 18.59 5.57
C ASP A 113 -6.46 18.24 4.44
N GLY A 114 -6.83 17.23 3.65
CA GLY A 114 -6.24 16.91 2.36
C GLY A 114 -5.07 15.96 2.33
N TYR A 115 -4.74 15.38 3.47
CA TYR A 115 -3.81 14.25 3.56
C TYR A 115 -4.58 12.92 3.66
N THR A 116 -5.77 12.86 3.05
CA THR A 116 -6.60 11.66 3.03
C THR A 116 -5.93 10.59 2.16
N LEU A 117 -5.29 9.62 2.80
CA LEU A 117 -4.83 8.40 2.16
C LEU A 117 -5.79 7.25 2.44
N LEU A 118 -5.83 6.31 1.49
CA LEU A 118 -6.49 5.02 1.65
C LEU A 118 -5.40 3.96 1.47
N ALA A 119 -5.19 3.15 2.49
CA ALA A 119 -4.34 1.97 2.45
C ALA A 119 -5.23 0.75 2.63
N ILE A 120 -4.85 -0.36 2.00
CA ILE A 120 -5.56 -1.63 2.12
C ILE A 120 -4.54 -2.74 2.09
N ASP A 121 -4.66 -3.60 3.07
CA ASP A 121 -3.98 -4.88 3.06
C ASP A 121 -4.81 -5.88 2.25
N LEU A 122 -4.24 -6.34 1.13
CA LEU A 122 -4.83 -7.34 0.26
C LEU A 122 -4.29 -8.75 0.55
N THR A 123 -3.44 -8.94 1.57
CA THR A 123 -3.03 -10.29 1.93
C THR A 123 -4.24 -11.07 2.47
N PRO A 124 -4.32 -12.38 2.19
CA PRO A 124 -5.46 -13.21 2.62
C PRO A 124 -5.71 -13.19 4.13
N ASP A 125 -4.67 -12.96 4.92
CA ASP A 125 -4.62 -12.97 6.38
C ASP A 125 -4.52 -11.58 7.01
N LEU A 126 -4.51 -10.50 6.21
CA LEU A 126 -4.34 -9.11 6.68
C LEU A 126 -3.06 -8.91 7.51
N SER A 127 -1.98 -9.53 7.06
CA SER A 127 -0.66 -9.49 7.67
C SER A 127 0.41 -9.22 6.61
N ALA A 128 0.26 -8.14 5.84
CA ALA A 128 1.27 -7.67 4.89
C ALA A 128 2.66 -7.51 5.51
N ASP A 129 2.71 -7.18 6.81
CA ASP A 129 3.92 -7.01 7.61
C ASP A 129 4.42 -8.28 8.31
N GLY A 130 3.73 -9.41 8.11
CA GLY A 130 4.05 -10.71 8.70
C GLY A 130 5.28 -11.36 8.06
N MET A 131 5.93 -12.24 8.83
CA MET A 131 7.13 -12.99 8.39
C MET A 131 6.80 -14.34 7.72
N HIS A 132 5.53 -14.58 7.41
CA HIS A 132 5.08 -15.79 6.71
C HIS A 132 4.63 -15.46 5.29
N ASP A 133 4.60 -16.50 4.45
CA ASP A 133 4.16 -16.38 3.07
C ASP A 133 2.69 -16.78 2.94
N SER A 134 1.90 -15.86 2.44
CA SER A 134 0.52 -16.13 2.05
C SER A 134 0.50 -16.67 0.62
N VAL A 135 -0.47 -17.54 0.33
CA VAL A 135 -0.66 -18.09 -1.02
C VAL A 135 -0.94 -16.97 -2.01
N LEU A 136 -0.19 -16.95 -3.12
CA LEU A 136 -0.41 -16.04 -4.23
C LEU A 136 -1.80 -16.26 -4.83
N ARG A 137 -2.52 -15.15 -5.03
CA ARG A 137 -3.87 -15.16 -5.62
C ARG A 137 -3.94 -14.13 -6.73
N ASN A 138 -4.46 -14.56 -7.87
CA ASN A 138 -4.79 -13.68 -8.96
C ASN A 138 -6.25 -13.24 -8.84
N SER A 139 -6.49 -11.94 -8.94
CA SER A 139 -7.83 -11.37 -8.88
C SER A 139 -7.89 -10.04 -9.63
N ASN A 140 -9.12 -9.57 -9.86
CA ASN A 140 -9.36 -8.24 -10.40
C ASN A 140 -9.63 -7.27 -9.25
N LEU A 141 -8.89 -6.17 -9.21
CA LEU A 141 -9.09 -5.10 -8.25
C LEU A 141 -9.97 -4.01 -8.86
N ALA A 142 -11.03 -3.61 -8.16
CA ALA A 142 -11.86 -2.46 -8.51
C ALA A 142 -11.93 -1.48 -7.34
N LEU A 143 -11.72 -0.20 -7.63
CA LEU A 143 -11.80 0.89 -6.67
C LEU A 143 -13.01 1.77 -7.00
N ASP A 144 -13.96 1.80 -6.07
CA ASP A 144 -15.17 2.60 -6.17
C ASP A 144 -15.06 3.82 -5.25
N ILE A 145 -14.91 5.01 -5.83
CA ILE A 145 -14.90 6.29 -5.10
C ILE A 145 -16.13 7.11 -5.50
N ARG A 146 -16.90 7.56 -4.51
CA ARG A 146 -18.05 8.46 -4.71
C ARG A 146 -17.79 9.78 -4.00
N PHE A 147 -18.01 10.87 -4.72
CA PHE A 147 -17.95 12.22 -4.18
C PHE A 147 -19.35 12.74 -3.83
N SER A 148 -19.43 13.55 -2.77
CA SER A 148 -20.66 14.21 -2.30
C SER A 148 -21.07 15.39 -3.18
N LYS A 149 -20.12 15.96 -3.92
CA LYS A 149 -20.31 17.06 -4.86
C LYS A 149 -19.68 16.71 -6.20
N ALA A 150 -20.22 17.29 -7.27
CA ALA A 150 -19.58 17.24 -8.58
C ALA A 150 -18.16 17.83 -8.48
N LEU A 151 -17.20 17.15 -9.09
CA LEU A 151 -15.82 17.63 -9.13
C LEU A 151 -15.76 18.83 -10.08
N PRO A 152 -15.26 20.01 -9.62
CA PRO A 152 -15.20 21.21 -10.45
C PRO A 152 -14.13 21.09 -11.54
N GLU A 153 -13.14 20.22 -11.34
CA GLU A 153 -11.99 20.02 -12.21
C GLU A 153 -11.65 18.53 -12.32
N THR A 154 -10.91 18.16 -13.36
CA THR A 154 -10.38 16.79 -13.53
C THR A 154 -9.38 16.48 -12.42
N VAL A 155 -9.46 15.25 -11.90
CA VAL A 155 -8.62 14.80 -10.78
C VAL A 155 -7.76 13.63 -11.20
N ASN A 156 -6.51 13.62 -10.73
CA ASN A 156 -5.60 12.50 -10.93
C ASN A 156 -5.57 11.65 -9.67
N LEU A 157 -5.75 10.34 -9.85
CA LEU A 157 -5.57 9.35 -8.79
C LEU A 157 -4.19 8.73 -8.93
N ILE A 158 -3.39 8.77 -7.86
CA ILE A 158 -2.11 8.06 -7.79
C ILE A 158 -2.36 6.78 -6.99
N VAL A 159 -2.08 5.64 -7.60
CA VAL A 159 -2.18 4.33 -6.97
C VAL A 159 -0.77 3.75 -6.83
N TYR A 160 -0.42 3.35 -5.62
CA TYR A 160 0.81 2.62 -5.31
C TYR A 160 0.42 1.22 -4.83
N ALA A 161 1.05 0.20 -5.39
CA ALA A 161 0.84 -1.19 -5.01
C ALA A 161 2.19 -1.85 -4.73
N GLU A 162 2.24 -2.57 -3.61
CA GLU A 162 3.34 -3.45 -3.24
C GLU A 162 2.81 -4.89 -3.29
N TYR A 163 3.55 -5.78 -3.94
CA TYR A 163 3.21 -7.18 -4.07
C TYR A 163 4.49 -8.01 -4.05
N ARG A 164 4.37 -9.26 -3.59
CA ARG A 164 5.47 -10.22 -3.58
C ARG A 164 5.46 -10.98 -4.90
N ASN A 165 6.64 -11.17 -5.47
CA ASN A 165 6.88 -12.07 -6.60
C ASN A 165 7.74 -13.25 -6.11
N VAL A 166 7.53 -14.44 -6.66
CA VAL A 166 8.25 -15.66 -6.29
C VAL A 166 9.19 -16.08 -7.43
N ILE A 167 10.45 -16.33 -7.06
CA ILE A 167 11.43 -17.00 -7.91
C ILE A 167 11.69 -18.38 -7.27
N GLU A 168 11.24 -19.43 -7.95
CA GLU A 168 11.48 -20.82 -7.54
C GLU A 168 12.62 -21.41 -8.38
N ILE A 169 13.56 -22.09 -7.71
CA ILE A 169 14.64 -22.82 -8.37
C ILE A 169 14.49 -24.29 -8.02
N ASP A 170 14.19 -25.11 -9.03
CA ASP A 170 14.01 -26.54 -8.82
C ASP A 170 15.36 -27.27 -8.64
N LYS A 171 15.31 -28.55 -8.29
CA LYS A 171 16.52 -29.40 -8.13
C LYS A 171 17.37 -29.51 -9.41
N ASN A 172 16.77 -29.27 -10.57
CA ASN A 172 17.43 -29.30 -11.87
C ASN A 172 18.01 -27.92 -12.26
N ARG A 173 17.88 -26.90 -11.39
CA ARG A 173 18.26 -25.50 -11.61
C ARG A 173 17.39 -24.78 -12.65
N ASN A 174 16.17 -25.25 -12.88
CA ASN A 174 15.19 -24.50 -13.64
C ASN A 174 14.68 -23.35 -12.78
N VAL A 175 14.67 -22.15 -13.35
CA VAL A 175 14.17 -20.95 -12.69
C VAL A 175 12.73 -20.71 -13.14
N LEU A 176 11.79 -20.79 -12.21
CA LEU A 176 10.38 -20.48 -12.40
C LEU A 176 10.10 -19.13 -11.76
N THR A 177 9.38 -18.25 -12.48
CA THR A 177 8.98 -16.92 -12.02
C THR A 177 7.48 -16.74 -12.24
N ASP A 178 6.84 -15.96 -11.37
CA ASP A 178 5.41 -15.63 -11.45
C ASP A 178 5.13 -14.26 -12.13
N PHE A 179 6.16 -13.63 -12.69
CA PHE A 179 6.10 -12.38 -13.46
C PHE A 179 6.83 -12.50 -14.81
#